data_AF-A0A7S7UW23-F1
#
_entry.id   AF-A0A7S7UW23-F1
#
_cell.length_a   1.000
_cell.length_b   1.000
_cell.length_c   1.000
_cell.angle_alpha   90.00
_cell.angle_beta   90.00
_cell.angle_gamma   90.00
#
_symmetry.space_group_name_H-M   'P 1'
#
loop_
_entity.id
_entity.type
_entity.pdbx_description
1 polymer ?
#
loop_
_entity_poly.entity_id
_entity_poly.type
_entity_poly.pdbx_seq_one_letter_code
_entity_poly.pdbx_strand_id
1 'polypeptide(L)'
;MTDRIVRQLIPQPAEPNQGQLFSEYAETPNVVLLGAPGAGKTHLFIEAAAKNGTRVTTRDFLNIPAFPAATTLFIDALDERRAGRGDQSTIDAVVQKLFDVQPKQLRISCRESDWLGSTDLATFQPYFSSHGGYVVLALEKLTTEEQRAVLQTQGVTNPNAFLEQAVERGLNDLLTNPQNLVMLAKSVKDKNWPRNRTELLQNATTLLLSEHNPTRARSGDGVYGADELRAPAGAVLATRLISDVGGVSLADNEAVDEYPSYRTTPFPDRDRVRAALGRRVFIGNGDEAADYTHRTTAE
;
A
#
# COMPACT_ATOMS: atom_id res chain seq x y z
N MET A 1 4.40 -17.64 0.23
CA MET A 1 4.45 -17.22 1.65
C MET A 1 3.01 -17.18 2.12
N THR A 2 2.64 -18.00 3.11
CA THR A 2 1.28 -18.57 3.17
C THR A 2 0.28 -17.84 4.06
N ASP A 3 0.75 -16.94 4.92
CA ASP A 3 -0.07 -16.08 5.76
C ASP A 3 0.80 -14.93 6.28
N ARG A 4 0.24 -13.72 6.42
CA ARG A 4 0.99 -12.52 6.81
C ARG A 4 0.43 -11.94 8.09
N ILE A 5 1.28 -11.26 8.84
CA ILE A 5 0.88 -10.51 10.03
C ILE A 5 0.10 -9.26 9.62
N VAL A 6 -0.99 -8.99 10.33
CA VAL A 6 -1.83 -7.81 10.21
C VAL A 6 -2.09 -7.19 11.56
N ARG A 7 -2.33 -5.87 11.56
CA ARG A 7 -2.76 -5.11 12.73
C ARG A 7 -4.16 -4.58 12.51
N GLN A 8 -5.04 -4.74 13.50
CA GLN A 8 -6.39 -4.20 13.42
C GLN A 8 -6.40 -2.69 13.68
N LEU A 9 -6.99 -1.94 12.76
CA LEU A 9 -7.24 -0.51 12.88
C LEU A 9 -8.66 -0.23 13.38
N ILE A 10 -9.66 -0.96 12.84
CA ILE A 10 -11.08 -0.77 13.16
C ILE A 10 -11.75 -2.13 13.43
N PRO A 11 -12.53 -2.25 14.52
CA PRO A 11 -12.59 -1.31 15.64
C PRO A 11 -11.22 -1.20 16.32
N GLN A 12 -10.91 -0.02 16.88
CA GLN A 12 -9.64 0.19 17.56
C GLN A 12 -9.59 -0.72 18.80
N PRO A 13 -8.61 -1.63 18.90
CA PRO A 13 -8.52 -2.56 20.02
C PRO A 13 -8.18 -1.81 21.32
N ALA A 14 -8.70 -2.31 22.45
CA ALA A 14 -8.51 -1.68 23.77
C ALA A 14 -7.05 -1.69 24.23
N GLU A 15 -6.26 -2.65 23.76
CA GLU A 15 -4.81 -2.69 23.93
C GLU A 15 -4.12 -2.73 22.54
N PRO A 16 -2.85 -2.29 22.44
CA PRO A 16 -2.10 -2.41 21.19
C PRO A 16 -2.07 -3.88 20.76
N ASN A 17 -2.81 -4.20 19.70
CA ASN A 17 -2.93 -5.59 19.26
C ASN A 17 -1.55 -6.10 18.82
N GLN A 18 -1.06 -7.17 19.45
CA GLN A 18 0.11 -7.89 18.97
C GLN A 18 -0.28 -8.47 17.61
N GLY A 19 0.45 -8.12 16.55
CA GLY A 19 0.05 -8.45 15.17
C GLY A 19 -0.43 -9.89 15.03
N GLN A 20 -1.61 -10.06 14.45
CA GLN A 20 -2.28 -11.36 14.27
C GLN A 20 -2.08 -11.87 12.85
N LEU A 21 -2.25 -13.17 12.61
CA LEU A 21 -2.23 -13.68 11.25
C LEU A 21 -3.51 -13.28 10.49
N PHE A 22 -3.40 -13.00 9.20
CA PHE A 22 -4.56 -12.65 8.37
C PHE A 22 -5.62 -13.77 8.38
N SER A 23 -5.21 -15.04 8.45
CA SER A 23 -6.15 -16.17 8.54
C SER A 23 -6.98 -16.20 9.82
N GLU A 24 -6.58 -15.52 10.89
CA GLU A 24 -7.41 -15.42 12.11
C GLU A 24 -8.72 -14.67 11.86
N TYR A 25 -8.76 -13.85 10.81
CA TYR A 25 -9.95 -13.14 10.34
C TYR A 25 -10.73 -13.93 9.27
N ALA A 26 -10.48 -15.23 9.10
CA ALA A 26 -11.15 -16.04 8.09
C ALA A 26 -12.67 -16.06 8.28
N GLU A 27 -13.16 -16.07 9.51
CA GLU A 27 -14.60 -16.12 9.82
C GLU A 27 -15.27 -14.74 9.84
N THR A 28 -14.50 -13.64 9.83
CA THR A 28 -15.05 -12.29 9.83
C THR A 28 -15.88 -12.04 8.56
N PRO A 29 -17.10 -11.47 8.62
CA PRO A 29 -17.92 -11.29 7.42
C PRO A 29 -17.25 -10.40 6.38
N ASN A 30 -16.80 -9.21 6.77
CA ASN A 30 -16.18 -8.25 5.87
C ASN A 30 -14.82 -7.77 6.42
N VAL A 31 -13.80 -7.75 5.57
CA VAL A 31 -12.46 -7.23 5.92
C VAL A 31 -12.00 -6.25 4.86
N VAL A 32 -11.52 -5.09 5.30
CA VAL A 32 -10.74 -4.17 4.48
C VAL A 32 -9.27 -4.32 4.85
N LEU A 33 -8.43 -4.66 3.88
CA LEU A 33 -6.99 -4.80 4.04
C LEU A 33 -6.27 -3.60 3.42
N LEU A 34 -5.72 -2.76 4.28
CA LEU A 34 -4.86 -1.63 3.92
C LEU A 34 -3.39 -2.03 3.94
N GLY A 35 -2.59 -1.26 3.23
CA GLY A 35 -1.14 -1.35 3.34
C GLY A 35 -0.44 -0.52 2.28
N ALA A 36 0.83 -0.25 2.52
CA ALA A 36 1.68 0.50 1.62
C ALA A 36 1.72 -0.11 0.19
N PRO A 37 2.05 0.69 -0.84
CA PRO A 37 2.32 0.17 -2.17
C PRO A 37 3.44 -0.90 -2.10
N GLY A 38 3.24 -2.04 -2.75
CA GLY A 38 4.20 -3.16 -2.72
C GLY A 38 4.20 -4.00 -1.43
N ALA A 39 3.35 -3.72 -0.44
CA ALA A 39 3.28 -4.48 0.83
C ALA A 39 2.90 -5.97 0.67
N GLY A 40 2.40 -6.38 -0.51
CA GLY A 40 2.07 -7.77 -0.83
C GLY A 40 0.59 -8.14 -0.72
N LYS A 41 -0.33 -7.16 -0.63
CA LYS A 41 -1.78 -7.37 -0.54
C LYS A 41 -2.32 -8.32 -1.62
N THR A 42 -1.99 -8.06 -2.89
CA THR A 42 -2.38 -8.90 -4.03
C THR A 42 -1.91 -10.35 -3.86
N HIS A 43 -0.66 -10.55 -3.44
CA HIS A 43 -0.12 -11.90 -3.24
C HIS A 43 -0.85 -12.61 -2.09
N LEU A 44 -1.09 -11.93 -0.97
CA LEU A 44 -1.87 -12.46 0.14
C LEU A 44 -3.29 -12.86 -0.29
N PHE A 45 -3.97 -12.03 -1.08
CA PHE A 45 -5.31 -12.32 -1.60
C PHE A 45 -5.33 -13.48 -2.60
N ILE A 46 -4.29 -13.62 -3.44
CA ILE A 46 -4.16 -14.77 -4.35
C ILE A 46 -4.08 -16.07 -3.53
N GLU A 47 -3.19 -16.12 -2.54
CA GLU A 47 -2.99 -17.30 -1.69
C GLU A 47 -4.23 -17.61 -0.83
N ALA A 48 -4.88 -16.59 -0.28
CA ALA A 48 -6.09 -16.75 0.54
C ALA A 48 -7.29 -17.21 -0.31
N ALA A 49 -7.50 -16.63 -1.49
CA ALA A 49 -8.57 -17.01 -2.40
C ALA A 49 -8.38 -18.44 -2.94
N ALA A 50 -7.14 -18.88 -3.18
CA ALA A 50 -6.86 -20.25 -3.61
C ALA A 50 -7.35 -21.32 -2.60
N LYS A 51 -7.48 -20.96 -1.32
CA LYS A 51 -7.97 -21.86 -0.27
C LYS A 51 -9.49 -21.88 -0.19
N ASN A 52 -10.13 -20.71 -0.20
CA ASN A 52 -11.57 -20.60 0.04
C ASN A 52 -12.17 -19.31 -0.52
N GLY A 53 -12.10 -19.10 -1.84
CA GLY A 53 -12.79 -17.95 -2.43
C GLY A 53 -12.48 -17.70 -3.89
N THR A 54 -12.86 -16.51 -4.35
CA THR A 54 -12.56 -16.02 -5.69
C THR A 54 -11.93 -14.65 -5.58
N ARG A 55 -10.76 -14.47 -6.19
CA ARG A 55 -10.12 -13.17 -6.34
C ARG A 55 -10.50 -12.54 -7.67
N VAL A 56 -10.90 -11.28 -7.61
CA VAL A 56 -11.10 -10.41 -8.78
C VAL A 56 -10.44 -9.07 -8.54
N THR A 57 -10.09 -8.38 -9.62
CA THR A 57 -9.77 -6.95 -9.52
C THR A 57 -11.06 -6.16 -9.35
N THR A 58 -11.01 -4.95 -8.82
CA THR A 58 -12.18 -4.04 -8.80
C THR A 58 -12.76 -3.82 -10.20
N ARG A 59 -11.90 -3.76 -11.23
CA ARG A 59 -12.35 -3.67 -12.62
C ARG A 59 -13.17 -4.88 -13.04
N ASP A 60 -12.67 -6.08 -12.79
CA ASP A 60 -13.34 -7.31 -13.19
C ASP A 60 -14.61 -7.53 -12.38
N PHE A 61 -14.58 -7.19 -11.09
CA PHE A 61 -15.77 -7.22 -10.25
C PHE A 61 -16.91 -6.43 -10.88
N LEU A 62 -16.67 -5.21 -11.33
CA LEU A 62 -17.70 -4.38 -11.97
C LEU A 62 -18.18 -4.91 -13.33
N ASN A 63 -17.32 -5.62 -14.08
CA ASN A 63 -17.64 -6.10 -15.43
C ASN A 63 -18.23 -7.52 -15.48
N ILE A 64 -17.93 -8.38 -14.51
CA ILE A 64 -18.42 -9.78 -14.47
C ILE A 64 -19.84 -9.79 -13.92
N PRO A 65 -20.86 -10.28 -14.66
CA PRO A 65 -22.26 -10.08 -14.29
C PRO A 65 -22.68 -10.80 -13.00
N ALA A 66 -22.11 -11.97 -12.70
CA ALA A 66 -22.49 -12.76 -11.53
C ALA A 66 -21.30 -13.57 -11.00
N PHE A 67 -21.37 -13.89 -9.72
CA PHE A 67 -20.42 -14.76 -9.03
C PHE A 67 -21.16 -15.96 -8.42
N PRO A 68 -20.49 -17.11 -8.24
CA PRO A 68 -21.11 -18.25 -7.58
C PRO A 68 -21.62 -17.88 -6.18
N ALA A 69 -22.83 -18.32 -5.86
CA ALA A 69 -23.40 -18.11 -4.54
C ALA A 69 -22.51 -18.77 -3.46
N ALA A 70 -22.33 -18.08 -2.34
CA ALA A 70 -21.59 -18.54 -1.16
C ALA A 70 -20.05 -18.52 -1.20
N THR A 71 -19.39 -17.96 -2.22
CA THR A 71 -17.93 -17.79 -2.19
C THR A 71 -17.50 -16.58 -1.36
N THR A 72 -16.37 -16.68 -0.65
CA THR A 72 -15.66 -15.50 -0.15
C THR A 72 -15.08 -14.74 -1.34
N LEU A 73 -15.46 -13.47 -1.46
CA LEU A 73 -15.05 -12.62 -2.57
C LEU A 73 -13.88 -11.74 -2.14
N PHE A 74 -12.76 -11.87 -2.85
CA PHE A 74 -11.57 -11.03 -2.67
C PHE A 74 -11.50 -10.00 -3.80
N ILE A 75 -11.87 -8.75 -3.50
CA ILE A 75 -11.76 -7.63 -4.42
C ILE A 75 -10.42 -6.94 -4.18
N ASP A 76 -9.51 -7.09 -5.15
CA ASP A 76 -8.16 -6.55 -5.08
C ASP A 76 -8.07 -5.19 -5.79
N ALA A 77 -7.27 -4.30 -5.21
CA ALA A 77 -6.86 -3.01 -5.76
C ALA A 77 -8.01 -2.04 -6.01
N LEU A 78 -8.82 -1.77 -4.97
CA LEU A 78 -9.88 -0.75 -5.00
C LEU A 78 -9.34 0.63 -5.43
N ASP A 79 -8.10 0.89 -5.05
CA ASP A 79 -7.38 2.12 -5.33
C ASP A 79 -7.13 2.38 -6.84
N GLU A 80 -6.99 1.35 -7.68
CA GLU A 80 -6.61 1.48 -9.10
C GLU A 80 -7.62 2.24 -9.97
N ARG A 81 -8.87 2.37 -9.52
CA ARG A 81 -9.91 3.08 -10.26
C ARG A 81 -10.02 4.56 -9.90
N ARG A 82 -9.29 5.05 -8.90
CA ARG A 82 -9.32 6.46 -8.45
C ARG A 82 -8.45 7.43 -9.27
N ALA A 83 -7.96 6.97 -10.41
CA ALA A 83 -7.02 7.73 -11.25
C ALA A 83 -7.70 8.79 -12.15
N GLY A 84 -8.93 9.25 -11.84
CA GLY A 84 -9.64 10.22 -12.67
C GLY A 84 -10.80 10.92 -11.96
N ARG A 85 -11.21 12.11 -12.44
CA ARG A 85 -12.34 12.89 -11.90
C ARG A 85 -13.64 12.07 -11.95
N GLY A 86 -13.98 11.39 -10.86
CA GLY A 86 -15.17 10.53 -10.73
C GLY A 86 -15.11 9.52 -9.56
N ASP A 87 -14.24 9.74 -8.58
CA ASP A 87 -13.83 8.72 -7.60
C ASP A 87 -14.99 8.12 -6.78
N GLN A 88 -15.97 8.96 -6.42
CA GLN A 88 -17.15 8.52 -5.66
C GLN A 88 -18.02 7.55 -6.47
N SER A 89 -18.14 7.74 -7.79
CA SER A 89 -19.00 6.88 -8.62
C SER A 89 -18.50 5.45 -8.74
N THR A 90 -17.21 5.19 -8.54
CA THR A 90 -16.68 3.82 -8.62
C THR A 90 -16.98 3.04 -7.35
N ILE A 91 -16.78 3.64 -6.18
CA ILE A 91 -17.09 2.98 -4.90
C ILE A 91 -18.59 2.71 -4.81
N ASP A 92 -19.41 3.69 -5.21
CA ASP A 92 -20.87 3.54 -5.26
C ASP A 92 -21.26 2.35 -6.15
N ALA A 93 -20.68 2.23 -7.35
CA ALA A 93 -20.92 1.10 -8.25
C ALA A 93 -20.48 -0.25 -7.67
N VAL A 94 -19.37 -0.27 -6.92
CA VAL A 94 -18.92 -1.48 -6.22
C VAL A 94 -19.94 -1.87 -5.15
N VAL A 95 -20.38 -0.92 -4.31
CA VAL A 95 -21.36 -1.17 -3.24
C VAL A 95 -22.70 -1.63 -3.81
N GLN A 96 -23.21 -0.98 -4.86
CA GLN A 96 -24.43 -1.40 -5.55
C GLN A 96 -24.33 -2.86 -6.00
N LYS A 97 -23.24 -3.22 -6.67
CA LYS A 97 -23.04 -4.58 -7.14
C LYS A 97 -22.86 -5.59 -6.01
N LEU A 98 -22.30 -5.19 -4.87
CA LEU A 98 -22.22 -6.06 -3.69
C LEU A 98 -23.61 -6.42 -3.16
N PHE A 99 -24.58 -5.49 -3.20
CA PHE A 99 -25.97 -5.79 -2.86
C PHE A 99 -26.65 -6.74 -3.85
N ASP A 100 -26.25 -6.72 -5.12
CA ASP A 100 -26.76 -7.67 -6.13
C ASP A 100 -26.15 -9.07 -5.98
N VAL A 101 -24.84 -9.13 -5.70
CA VAL A 101 -24.07 -10.39 -5.65
C VAL A 101 -24.21 -11.11 -4.30
N GLN A 102 -24.29 -10.35 -3.21
CA GLN A 102 -24.39 -10.84 -1.82
C GLN A 102 -23.40 -11.97 -1.49
N PRO A 103 -22.08 -11.74 -1.60
CA PRO A 103 -21.09 -12.74 -1.24
C PRO A 103 -21.20 -13.13 0.24
N LYS A 104 -20.89 -14.39 0.58
CA LYS A 104 -20.90 -14.88 1.98
C LYS A 104 -19.96 -14.07 2.86
N GLN A 105 -18.79 -13.76 2.31
CA GLN A 105 -17.76 -12.96 2.96
C GLN A 105 -17.08 -12.08 1.93
N LEU A 106 -16.66 -10.90 2.37
CA LEU A 106 -16.02 -9.90 1.51
C LEU A 106 -14.64 -9.55 2.05
N ARG A 107 -13.65 -9.48 1.15
CA ARG A 107 -12.29 -9.04 1.43
C ARG A 107 -11.92 -7.97 0.40
N ILE A 108 -11.67 -6.75 0.82
CA ILE A 108 -11.29 -5.64 -0.07
C ILE A 108 -9.85 -5.24 0.23
N SER A 109 -9.00 -5.03 -0.78
CA SER A 109 -7.67 -4.47 -0.59
C SER A 109 -7.60 -3.03 -1.13
N CYS A 110 -6.86 -2.16 -0.43
CA CYS A 110 -6.60 -0.77 -0.85
C CYS A 110 -5.20 -0.31 -0.46
N ARG A 111 -4.64 0.69 -1.16
CA ARG A 111 -3.46 1.43 -0.69
C ARG A 111 -3.85 2.29 0.51
N GLU A 112 -2.99 2.31 1.52
CA GLU A 112 -3.23 3.11 2.72
C GLU A 112 -3.31 4.62 2.43
N SER A 113 -2.47 5.12 1.52
CA SER A 113 -2.51 6.51 1.03
C SER A 113 -3.80 6.87 0.29
N ASP A 114 -4.49 5.88 -0.27
CA ASP A 114 -5.64 6.10 -1.15
C ASP A 114 -6.96 5.81 -0.41
N TRP A 115 -6.87 5.39 0.86
CA TRP A 115 -8.01 5.15 1.73
C TRP A 115 -8.38 6.46 2.43
N LEU A 116 -9.48 7.07 1.98
CA LEU A 116 -10.04 8.30 2.53
C LEU A 116 -10.83 8.00 3.81
N GLY A 117 -10.15 7.37 4.78
CA GLY A 117 -10.60 7.07 6.13
C GLY A 117 -12.12 6.87 6.26
N SER A 118 -12.78 7.90 6.80
CA SER A 118 -14.21 7.92 7.12
C SER A 118 -15.13 8.02 5.89
N THR A 119 -14.69 8.65 4.80
CA THR A 119 -15.50 8.87 3.59
C THR A 119 -15.74 7.56 2.85
N ASP A 120 -14.67 6.80 2.61
CA ASP A 120 -14.77 5.50 1.95
C ASP A 120 -15.56 4.50 2.79
N LEU A 121 -15.28 4.47 4.10
CA LEU A 121 -16.00 3.63 5.05
C LEU A 121 -17.49 3.98 5.12
N ALA A 122 -17.84 5.27 5.04
CA ALA A 122 -19.23 5.71 5.03
C ALA A 122 -20.01 5.14 3.83
N THR A 123 -19.40 5.08 2.64
CA THR A 123 -20.06 4.50 1.45
C THR A 123 -20.30 2.98 1.61
N PHE A 124 -19.37 2.25 2.23
CA PHE A 124 -19.55 0.82 2.50
C PHE A 124 -20.43 0.53 3.73
N GLN A 125 -20.65 1.51 4.61
CA GLN A 125 -21.36 1.32 5.88
C GLN A 125 -22.74 0.64 5.71
N PRO A 126 -23.62 1.06 4.78
CA PRO A 126 -24.93 0.42 4.62
C PRO A 126 -24.83 -1.08 4.31
N TYR A 127 -23.84 -1.46 3.49
CA TYR A 127 -23.57 -2.86 3.17
C TYR A 127 -23.02 -3.60 4.39
N PHE A 128 -21.99 -3.08 5.05
CA PHE A 128 -21.40 -3.74 6.22
C PHE A 128 -22.39 -3.92 7.38
N SER A 129 -23.23 -2.93 7.66
CA SER A 129 -24.24 -3.00 8.72
C SER A 129 -25.30 -4.07 8.46
N SER A 130 -25.63 -4.34 7.19
CA SER A 130 -26.60 -5.38 6.81
C SER A 130 -25.96 -6.77 6.63
N HIS A 131 -24.63 -6.86 6.58
CA HIS A 131 -23.88 -8.09 6.27
C HIS A 131 -22.87 -8.48 7.36
N GLY A 132 -23.23 -8.29 8.63
CA GLY A 132 -22.47 -8.85 9.77
C GLY A 132 -21.28 -8.01 10.25
N GLY A 133 -21.20 -6.74 9.88
CA GLY A 133 -20.15 -5.82 10.31
C GLY A 133 -18.84 -5.99 9.54
N TYR A 134 -17.81 -5.24 9.93
CA TYR A 134 -16.52 -5.24 9.23
C TYR A 134 -15.36 -5.01 10.19
N VAL A 135 -14.16 -5.34 9.73
CA VAL A 135 -12.90 -4.92 10.34
C VAL A 135 -12.00 -4.27 9.30
N VAL A 136 -11.18 -3.31 9.73
CA VAL A 136 -10.10 -2.73 8.91
C VAL A 136 -8.77 -3.18 9.47
N LEU A 137 -7.95 -3.77 8.62
CA LEU A 137 -6.65 -4.33 8.96
C LEU A 137 -5.56 -3.62 8.16
N ALA A 138 -4.42 -3.35 8.78
CA ALA A 138 -3.20 -2.94 8.11
C ALA A 138 -2.27 -4.15 7.94
N LEU A 139 -1.77 -4.37 6.72
CA LEU A 139 -0.78 -5.39 6.44
C LEU A 139 0.59 -4.95 6.97
N GLU A 140 1.18 -5.76 7.86
CA GLU A 140 2.44 -5.41 8.51
C GLU A 140 3.66 -5.56 7.58
N LYS A 141 4.77 -4.96 8.02
CA LYS A 141 6.09 -5.13 7.42
C LYS A 141 6.53 -6.60 7.44
N LEU A 142 7.43 -6.98 6.53
CA LEU A 142 8.00 -8.33 6.52
C LEU A 142 8.81 -8.60 7.78
N THR A 143 8.56 -9.74 8.43
CA THR A 143 9.45 -10.28 9.46
C THR A 143 10.75 -10.80 8.84
N THR A 144 11.78 -11.02 9.65
CA THR A 144 13.05 -11.59 9.18
C THR A 144 12.86 -12.97 8.54
N GLU A 145 11.96 -13.79 9.08
CA GLU A 145 11.58 -15.09 8.52
C GLU A 145 10.95 -14.94 7.15
N GLU A 146 10.02 -14.00 7.01
CA GLU A 146 9.34 -13.70 5.76
C GLU A 146 10.32 -13.14 4.71
N GLN A 147 11.22 -12.24 5.09
CA GLN A 147 12.28 -11.71 4.21
C GLN A 147 13.14 -12.84 3.63
N ARG A 148 13.57 -13.79 4.47
CA ARG A 148 14.33 -14.98 4.03
C ARG A 148 13.56 -15.81 3.02
N ALA A 149 12.27 -16.04 3.26
CA ALA A 149 11.41 -16.79 2.34
C ALA A 149 11.20 -16.09 0.99
N VAL A 150 11.08 -14.76 0.98
CA VAL A 150 11.03 -13.98 -0.29
C VAL A 150 12.32 -14.16 -1.06
N LEU A 151 13.47 -13.98 -0.41
CA LEU A 151 14.79 -14.08 -1.04
C LEU A 151 15.06 -15.47 -1.64
N GLN A 152 14.69 -16.53 -0.91
CA GLN A 152 14.76 -17.91 -1.42
C GLN A 152 13.93 -18.09 -2.68
N THR A 153 12.71 -17.55 -2.70
CA THR A 153 11.83 -17.60 -3.87
C THR A 153 12.41 -16.84 -5.08
N GLN A 154 13.22 -15.80 -4.85
CA GLN A 154 13.96 -15.08 -5.89
C GLN A 154 15.26 -15.79 -6.33
N GLY A 155 15.58 -16.94 -5.73
CA GLY A 155 16.77 -17.74 -6.02
C GLY A 155 18.06 -17.17 -5.41
N VAL A 156 17.96 -16.43 -4.30
CA VAL A 156 19.13 -15.99 -3.53
C VAL A 156 19.65 -17.16 -2.71
N THR A 157 20.89 -17.59 -2.99
CA THR A 157 21.50 -18.79 -2.41
C THR A 157 21.73 -18.68 -0.90
N ASN A 158 22.14 -17.50 -0.42
CA ASN A 158 22.33 -17.23 1.01
C ASN A 158 21.55 -15.97 1.44
N PRO A 159 20.27 -16.13 1.83
CA PRO A 159 19.43 -15.02 2.27
C PRO A 159 20.00 -14.25 3.47
N ASN A 160 20.61 -14.92 4.44
CA ASN A 160 21.15 -14.26 5.63
C ASN A 160 22.30 -13.32 5.27
N ALA A 161 23.26 -13.80 4.47
CA ALA A 161 24.38 -12.97 4.01
C ALA A 161 23.89 -11.79 3.14
N PHE A 162 22.82 -11.97 2.37
CA PHE A 162 22.21 -10.87 1.60
C PHE A 162 21.62 -9.80 2.53
N LEU A 163 20.86 -10.22 3.55
CA LEU A 163 20.25 -9.30 4.52
C LEU A 163 21.33 -8.56 5.31
N GLU A 164 22.37 -9.25 5.81
CA GLU A 164 23.51 -8.64 6.50
C GLU A 164 24.20 -7.58 5.62
N GLN A 165 24.51 -7.91 4.36
CA GLN A 165 25.13 -6.95 3.44
C GLN A 165 24.23 -5.74 3.15
N ALA A 166 22.91 -5.92 3.07
CA ALA A 166 21.98 -4.83 2.89
C ALA A 166 21.94 -3.90 4.13
N VAL A 167 21.96 -4.49 5.32
CA VAL A 167 22.00 -3.77 6.61
C VAL A 167 23.28 -2.95 6.74
N GLU A 168 24.44 -3.55 6.47
CA GLU A 168 25.76 -2.87 6.47
C GLU A 168 25.82 -1.68 5.51
N ARG A 169 25.01 -1.73 4.44
CA ARG A 169 24.91 -0.68 3.43
C ARG A 169 23.82 0.36 3.72
N GLY A 170 23.11 0.23 4.84
CA GLY A 170 22.08 1.16 5.27
C GLY A 170 20.75 1.02 4.52
N LEU A 171 20.45 -0.15 3.95
CA LEU A 171 19.24 -0.41 3.16
C LEU A 171 18.12 -1.12 3.95
N ASN A 172 18.19 -1.05 5.27
CA ASN A 172 17.28 -1.76 6.18
C ASN A 172 15.81 -1.57 5.81
N ASP A 173 15.42 -0.35 5.43
CA ASP A 173 14.02 0.00 5.14
C ASP A 173 13.48 -0.73 3.91
N LEU A 174 14.33 -0.95 2.91
CA LEU A 174 13.96 -1.67 1.69
C LEU A 174 13.67 -3.14 1.94
N LEU A 175 14.21 -3.71 3.02
CA LEU A 175 14.08 -5.14 3.31
C LEU A 175 12.68 -5.49 3.81
N THR A 176 12.02 -4.53 4.46
CA THR A 176 10.73 -4.75 5.13
C THR A 176 9.53 -4.73 4.18
N ASN A 177 9.67 -4.15 2.99
CA ASN A 177 8.64 -4.14 1.95
C ASN A 177 8.96 -5.23 0.91
N PRO A 178 8.04 -6.19 0.64
CA PRO A 178 8.32 -7.32 -0.26
C PRO A 178 8.73 -6.91 -1.66
N GLN A 179 8.10 -5.89 -2.23
CA GLN A 179 8.44 -5.44 -3.56
C GLN A 179 9.82 -4.79 -3.59
N ASN A 180 10.15 -3.97 -2.58
CA ASN A 180 11.50 -3.39 -2.46
C ASN A 180 12.56 -4.49 -2.33
N LEU A 181 12.32 -5.49 -1.48
CA LEU A 181 13.22 -6.62 -1.28
C LEU A 181 13.44 -7.43 -2.56
N VAL A 182 12.36 -7.78 -3.27
CA VAL A 182 12.44 -8.49 -4.56
C VAL A 182 13.24 -7.69 -5.58
N MET A 183 13.01 -6.37 -5.64
CA MET A 183 13.69 -5.51 -6.60
C MET A 183 15.16 -5.31 -6.26
N LEU A 184 15.51 -5.20 -4.98
CA LEU A 184 16.90 -5.15 -4.53
C LEU A 184 17.61 -6.48 -4.83
N ALA A 185 16.95 -7.62 -4.59
CA ALA A 185 17.52 -8.93 -4.91
C ALA A 185 17.79 -9.08 -6.41
N LYS A 186 16.87 -8.60 -7.27
CA LYS A 186 17.06 -8.59 -8.73
C LYS A 186 18.20 -7.66 -9.16
N SER A 187 18.25 -6.43 -8.66
CA SER A 187 19.26 -5.45 -9.06
C SER A 187 20.68 -5.91 -8.69
N VAL A 188 20.85 -6.53 -7.52
CA VAL A 188 22.13 -7.08 -7.06
C VAL A 188 22.51 -8.33 -7.86
N LYS A 189 21.54 -9.19 -8.20
CA LYS A 189 21.79 -10.38 -9.03
C LYS A 189 22.27 -10.02 -10.44
N ASP A 190 21.74 -8.93 -11.00
CA ASP A 190 22.06 -8.51 -12.37
C ASP A 190 23.31 -7.63 -12.48
N LYS A 191 23.65 -6.85 -11.43
CA LYS A 191 24.72 -5.82 -11.48
C LYS A 191 25.77 -5.91 -10.37
N ASN A 192 25.72 -6.94 -9.51
CA ASN A 192 26.39 -6.96 -8.21
C ASN A 192 25.96 -5.77 -7.32
N TRP A 193 26.40 -5.76 -6.05
CA TRP A 193 26.15 -4.62 -5.17
C TRP A 193 26.77 -3.33 -5.75
N PRO A 194 26.08 -2.17 -5.65
CA PRO A 194 26.63 -0.89 -6.10
C PRO A 194 27.98 -0.56 -5.47
N ARG A 195 28.83 0.15 -6.22
CA ARG A 195 30.24 0.36 -5.84
C ARG A 195 30.40 1.35 -4.70
N ASN A 196 29.47 2.31 -4.59
CA ASN A 196 29.50 3.34 -3.54
C ASN A 196 28.08 3.70 -3.06
N ARG A 197 28.03 4.42 -1.93
CA ARG A 197 26.78 4.81 -1.26
C ARG A 197 25.90 5.71 -2.13
N THR A 198 26.50 6.59 -2.94
CA THR A 198 25.75 7.51 -3.81
C THR A 198 24.98 6.76 -4.90
N GLU A 199 25.64 5.87 -5.61
CA GLU A 199 25.02 5.01 -6.63
C GLU A 199 23.90 4.16 -6.00
N LEU A 200 24.16 3.62 -4.81
CA LEU A 200 23.18 2.84 -4.08
C LEU A 200 21.91 3.64 -3.76
N LEU A 201 22.06 4.85 -3.20
CA LEU A 201 20.93 5.72 -2.86
C LEU A 201 20.19 6.17 -4.11
N GLN A 202 20.88 6.53 -5.20
CA GLN A 202 20.23 6.91 -6.47
C GLN A 202 19.39 5.77 -7.04
N ASN A 203 19.92 4.55 -7.01
CA ASN A 203 19.17 3.36 -7.45
C ASN A 203 17.96 3.11 -6.55
N ALA A 204 18.09 3.27 -5.23
CA ALA A 204 17.00 3.14 -4.28
C ALA A 204 15.92 4.22 -4.47
N THR A 205 16.30 5.49 -4.67
CA THR A 205 15.37 6.59 -4.95
C THR A 205 14.57 6.32 -6.23
N THR A 206 15.25 5.94 -7.31
CA THR A 206 14.61 5.61 -8.59
C THR A 206 13.62 4.46 -8.42
N LEU A 207 14.04 3.43 -7.68
CA LEU A 207 13.22 2.28 -7.33
C LEU A 207 11.95 2.70 -6.58
N LEU A 208 12.08 3.50 -5.52
CA LEU A 208 10.97 3.89 -4.65
C LEU A 208 9.97 4.83 -5.35
N LEU A 209 10.44 5.70 -6.23
CA LEU A 209 9.61 6.67 -6.96
C LEU A 209 8.91 6.10 -8.20
N SER A 210 9.34 4.95 -8.72
CA SER A 210 8.76 4.38 -9.94
C SER A 210 7.42 3.67 -9.68
N GLU A 211 6.43 3.89 -10.56
CA GLU A 211 5.22 3.04 -10.63
C GLU A 211 5.55 1.71 -11.29
N HIS A 212 5.19 0.62 -10.63
CA HIS A 212 5.42 -0.73 -11.14
C HIS A 212 4.13 -1.45 -11.47
N ASN A 213 2.99 -0.87 -11.09
CA ASN A 213 1.70 -1.35 -11.51
C ASN A 213 1.42 -0.89 -12.96
N PRO A 214 1.34 -1.81 -13.93
CA PRO A 214 1.18 -1.44 -15.34
C PRO A 214 -0.18 -0.81 -15.65
N THR A 215 -1.21 -1.08 -14.83
CA THR A 215 -2.53 -0.46 -14.96
C THR A 215 -2.43 1.02 -14.60
N ARG A 216 -1.80 1.34 -13.46
CA ARG A 216 -1.62 2.73 -13.01
C ARG A 216 -0.60 3.51 -13.82
N ALA A 217 0.46 2.86 -14.31
CA ALA A 217 1.46 3.53 -15.14
C ALA A 217 0.88 4.18 -16.42
N ARG A 218 -0.36 3.83 -16.80
CA ARG A 218 -1.04 4.33 -18.01
C ARG A 218 -2.09 5.40 -17.74
N SER A 219 -2.36 5.78 -16.48
CA SER A 219 -3.41 6.75 -16.15
C SER A 219 -3.19 7.47 -14.81
N GLY A 220 -3.84 8.64 -14.66
CA GLY A 220 -3.78 9.47 -13.46
C GLY A 220 -2.35 9.77 -13.02
N ASP A 221 -2.10 9.69 -11.72
CA ASP A 221 -0.81 10.01 -11.10
C ASP A 221 0.32 9.02 -11.43
N GLY A 222 -0.02 7.85 -11.99
CA GLY A 222 0.96 6.82 -12.31
C GLY A 222 1.81 7.13 -13.54
N VAL A 223 1.42 8.10 -14.37
CA VAL A 223 2.09 8.46 -15.64
C VAL A 223 3.46 9.10 -15.44
N TYR A 224 3.72 9.70 -14.27
CA TYR A 224 4.97 10.40 -13.99
C TYR A 224 6.09 9.42 -13.65
N GLY A 225 7.23 9.57 -14.34
CA GLY A 225 8.44 8.79 -14.10
C GLY A 225 9.19 9.21 -12.84
N ALA A 226 10.13 8.37 -12.38
CA ALA A 226 10.92 8.65 -11.19
C ALA A 226 11.71 9.98 -11.29
N ASP A 227 12.26 10.31 -12.45
CA ASP A 227 13.01 11.55 -12.66
C ASP A 227 12.13 12.79 -12.51
N GLU A 228 10.88 12.73 -12.96
CA GLU A 228 9.92 13.83 -12.81
C GLU A 228 9.45 14.02 -11.37
N LEU A 229 9.37 12.91 -10.61
CA LEU A 229 8.90 12.93 -9.22
C LEU A 229 10.01 13.18 -8.20
N ARG A 230 11.27 13.13 -8.61
CA ARG A 230 12.41 13.28 -7.70
C ARG A 230 12.43 14.64 -7.00
N ALA A 231 12.30 15.74 -7.74
CA ALA A 231 12.29 17.08 -7.16
C ALA A 231 11.03 17.35 -6.30
N PRO A 232 9.81 17.01 -6.75
CA PRO A 232 8.60 17.08 -5.91
C PRO A 232 8.70 16.29 -4.61
N ALA A 233 9.15 15.02 -4.67
CA ALA A 233 9.35 14.20 -3.49
C ALA A 233 10.39 14.81 -2.54
N GLY A 234 11.51 15.28 -3.09
CA GLY A 234 12.55 15.97 -2.33
C GLY A 234 12.04 17.23 -1.63
N ALA A 235 11.15 18.01 -2.26
CA ALA A 235 10.55 19.18 -1.62
C ALA A 235 9.70 18.81 -0.41
N VAL A 236 8.85 17.78 -0.52
CA VAL A 236 8.04 17.26 0.59
C VAL A 236 8.92 16.77 1.72
N LEU A 237 9.91 15.93 1.41
CA LEU A 237 10.81 15.34 2.41
C LEU A 237 11.66 16.42 3.08
N ALA A 238 12.15 17.41 2.34
CA ALA A 238 12.86 18.55 2.89
C ALA A 238 11.97 19.33 3.87
N THR A 239 10.72 19.65 3.50
CA THR A 239 9.76 20.29 4.40
C THR A 239 9.59 19.48 5.69
N ARG A 240 9.42 18.17 5.58
CA ARG A 240 9.29 17.28 6.74
C ARG A 240 10.55 17.21 7.63
N LEU A 241 11.74 17.36 7.06
CA LEU A 241 13.00 17.32 7.79
C LEU A 241 13.37 18.65 8.46
N ILE A 242 12.96 19.78 7.86
CA ILE A 242 13.33 21.13 8.33
C ILE A 242 12.20 21.86 9.04
N SER A 243 10.98 21.29 9.03
CA SER A 243 9.80 21.82 9.70
C SER A 243 9.35 20.77 10.71
N ASP A 244 8.96 21.19 11.92
CA ASP A 244 8.52 20.32 13.01
C ASP A 244 7.08 19.81 12.78
N VAL A 245 6.84 19.24 11.59
CA VAL A 245 5.56 18.69 11.16
C VAL A 245 5.65 17.17 11.15
N GLY A 246 4.55 16.48 11.44
CA GLY A 246 4.47 15.02 11.46
C GLY A 246 4.38 14.38 10.08
N GLY A 247 4.08 15.15 9.03
CA GLY A 247 3.91 14.65 7.66
C GLY A 247 3.24 15.67 6.75
N VAL A 248 2.79 15.22 5.58
CA VAL A 248 2.00 16.05 4.65
C VAL A 248 0.64 15.41 4.42
N SER A 249 -0.43 16.16 4.67
CA SER A 249 -1.80 15.70 4.47
C SER A 249 -2.15 15.64 2.98
N LEU A 250 -2.83 14.56 2.59
CA LEU A 250 -3.44 14.33 1.27
C LEU A 250 -4.85 14.93 1.18
N ALA A 251 -5.42 15.38 2.30
CA ALA A 251 -6.75 15.95 2.38
C ALA A 251 -6.78 17.43 1.96
N ASP A 252 -7.97 17.87 1.52
CA ASP A 252 -8.19 19.19 0.94
C ASP A 252 -8.48 20.29 1.98
N ASN A 253 -9.04 19.96 3.15
CA ASN A 253 -9.85 20.94 3.88
C ASN A 253 -9.44 21.38 5.29
N GLU A 254 -8.52 20.73 5.98
CA GLU A 254 -8.00 21.29 7.25
C GLU A 254 -6.51 21.00 7.36
N ALA A 255 -5.69 22.03 7.10
CA ALA A 255 -4.30 21.98 7.48
C ALA A 255 -4.25 22.04 9.01
N VAL A 256 -3.99 20.90 9.63
CA VAL A 256 -3.57 20.87 11.03
C VAL A 256 -2.10 21.29 11.04
N ASP A 257 -1.68 22.09 12.03
CA ASP A 257 -0.29 22.57 12.11
C ASP A 257 0.73 21.41 12.05
N GLU A 258 0.36 20.24 12.59
CA GLU A 258 1.16 19.01 12.56
C GLU A 258 1.18 18.32 11.18
N TYR A 259 0.15 18.50 10.34
CA TYR A 259 0.01 17.86 9.03
C TYR A 259 -0.43 18.87 7.95
N PRO A 260 0.47 19.74 7.48
CA PRO A 260 0.15 20.69 6.43
C PRO A 260 -0.30 19.98 5.13
N SER A 261 -1.32 20.53 4.48
CA SER A 261 -1.85 19.96 3.23
C SER A 261 -0.92 20.22 2.05
N TYR A 262 -0.73 19.21 1.19
CA TYR A 262 0.05 19.35 -0.04
C TYR A 262 -0.46 20.47 -0.98
N ARG A 263 -1.72 20.90 -0.81
CA ARG A 263 -2.31 21.99 -1.59
C ARG A 263 -1.99 23.38 -1.05
N THR A 264 -1.88 23.52 0.27
CA THR A 264 -1.67 24.82 0.92
C THR A 264 -0.18 25.12 1.12
N THR A 265 0.65 24.09 1.28
CA THR A 265 2.10 24.24 1.28
C THR A 265 2.60 24.64 -0.12
N PRO A 266 3.56 25.58 -0.23
CA PRO A 266 4.05 26.09 -1.51
C PRO A 266 5.00 25.08 -2.22
N PHE A 267 4.55 23.85 -2.41
CA PHE A 267 5.29 22.84 -3.15
C PHE A 267 5.29 23.13 -4.66
N PRO A 268 6.36 22.74 -5.38
CA PRO A 268 6.38 22.83 -6.83
C PRO A 268 5.44 21.79 -7.44
N ASP A 269 4.64 22.18 -8.44
CA ASP A 269 3.84 21.26 -9.27
C ASP A 269 2.96 20.29 -8.45
N ARG A 270 1.78 20.77 -8.03
CA ARG A 270 0.87 20.05 -7.12
C ARG A 270 0.47 18.67 -7.60
N ASP A 271 0.30 18.46 -8.91
CA ASP A 271 -0.07 17.16 -9.46
C ASP A 271 1.07 16.16 -9.30
N ARG A 272 2.32 16.58 -9.54
CA ARG A 272 3.49 15.73 -9.31
C ARG A 272 3.77 15.50 -7.82
N VAL A 273 3.49 16.47 -6.96
CA VAL A 273 3.56 16.28 -5.50
C VAL A 273 2.57 15.21 -5.07
N ARG A 274 1.29 15.32 -5.47
CA ARG A 274 0.28 14.30 -5.19
C ARG A 274 0.74 12.92 -5.69
N ALA A 275 1.25 12.85 -6.92
CA ALA A 275 1.77 11.61 -7.48
C ALA A 275 2.96 11.04 -6.70
N ALA A 276 3.88 11.90 -6.25
CA ALA A 276 5.02 11.52 -5.43
C ALA A 276 4.58 10.95 -4.07
N LEU A 277 3.60 11.56 -3.40
CA LEU A 277 3.07 11.11 -2.10
C LEU A 277 2.44 9.70 -2.18
N GLY A 278 1.95 9.28 -3.35
CA GLY A 278 1.48 7.92 -3.60
C GLY A 278 2.57 6.90 -3.93
N ARG A 279 3.85 7.28 -3.93
CA ARG A 279 5.00 6.39 -4.20
C ARG A 279 5.52 5.72 -2.93
N ARG A 280 6.31 4.66 -3.11
CA ARG A 280 6.86 3.85 -2.00
C ARG A 280 7.90 4.57 -1.15
N VAL A 281 8.35 5.75 -1.58
CA VAL A 281 9.23 6.60 -0.76
C VAL A 281 8.47 7.19 0.45
N PHE A 282 7.14 7.27 0.37
CA PHE A 282 6.26 7.68 1.45
C PHE A 282 5.46 6.49 1.99
N ILE A 283 5.00 6.62 3.22
CA ILE A 283 4.08 5.72 3.91
C ILE A 283 2.88 6.53 4.42
N GLY A 284 1.70 5.90 4.48
CA GLY A 284 0.57 6.48 5.18
C GLY A 284 0.80 6.46 6.68
N ASN A 285 0.30 7.47 7.39
CA ASN A 285 0.39 7.54 8.85
C ASN A 285 -0.97 7.40 9.58
N GLY A 286 -2.04 7.09 8.84
CA GLY A 286 -3.38 6.86 9.38
C GLY A 286 -4.32 8.08 9.34
N ASP A 287 -3.80 9.30 9.20
CA ASP A 287 -4.58 10.55 9.20
C ASP A 287 -4.69 11.18 7.81
N GLU A 288 -4.84 10.35 6.78
CA GLU A 288 -4.76 10.77 5.38
C GLU A 288 -3.48 11.57 5.07
N ALA A 289 -2.41 11.34 5.83
CA ALA A 289 -1.14 12.01 5.66
C ALA A 289 -0.03 11.01 5.32
N ALA A 290 1.00 11.54 4.67
CA ALA A 290 2.14 10.83 4.18
C ALA A 290 3.41 11.30 4.90
N ASP A 291 4.23 10.34 5.33
CA ASP A 291 5.56 10.59 5.92
C ASP A 291 6.59 9.63 5.31
N TYR A 292 7.88 9.83 5.61
CA TYR A 292 8.92 8.86 5.29
C TYR A 292 8.96 7.70 6.28
N THR A 293 9.51 6.55 5.86
CA THR A 293 9.74 5.42 6.79
C THR A 293 10.97 5.62 7.68
N HIS A 294 12.03 6.19 7.14
CA HIS A 294 13.27 6.44 7.86
C HIS A 294 13.98 7.68 7.33
N ARG A 295 14.63 8.42 8.23
CA ARG A 295 15.32 9.67 7.93
C ARG A 295 16.37 9.54 6.81
N THR A 296 17.14 8.45 6.78
CA THR A 296 18.13 8.18 5.72
C THR A 296 17.55 8.10 4.31
N THR A 297 16.27 7.74 4.17
CA THR A 297 15.59 7.74 2.85
C THR A 297 15.14 9.15 2.46
N ALA A 298 14.86 9.99 3.46
CA ALA A 298 14.46 11.37 3.29
C ALA A 298 15.64 12.32 2.98
N GLU A 299 16.81 12.05 3.57
CA GLU A 299 18.09 12.74 3.34
C GLU A 299 18.71 12.40 1.97
#